data_AF-A0A2W5T5V0-F1
#
_entry.id   AF-A0A2W5T5V0-F1
#
_cell.length_a   1.000
_cell.length_b   1.000
_cell.length_c   1.000
_cell.angle_alpha   90.00
_cell.angle_beta   90.00
_cell.angle_gamma   90.00
#
_symmetry.space_group_name_H-M   'P 1'
#
loop_
_entity.id
_entity.type
_entity.pdbx_description
1 polymer ?
#
loop_
_entity_poly.entity_id
_entity_poly.type
_entity_poly.pdbx_seq_one_letter_code
_entity_poly.pdbx_strand_id
1 'polypeptide(L)'
;MRWLPLLVLVVGCTKVEEPMAPVTPWSPGVMLTQSHAVNARGFVELRGLIHVHSIYSHDACDGAPHDDNGVYDATCLEDFRRGACQTGDDFFFLTDHGDSFRDNEFPAVLLHDASRGDVLVTRGASASANRLMCPDGRTALIMAGTETGTMPVGLEAHAANRADYGSRDDAVLDAYRATLNGVTLVPHAEDWTVDQLIDLHLDGFEIFNLHRNALQNAGIAAELIFNYVEKQRFDELPHPDLFLAAFELDDREYMDKWGTVLSRGHQRVTTFGSDCHRNTFPQLMGDGERIDSYRRMMSAFSNHLLVKPKADGTWDDRDVKDALRSGRNYGVFEFLGYAEGFDVHAGDVELGGTASVGATITATMPTVRQLDPNVTPPALVMKLLRAKEQGWDEVASVTEGTLEYVSTQPGAYRVEVRMVPKHLLGFAGKRRDFFTKERPWVMSSALYVR
;
A
#
# COMPACT_ATOMS: atom_id res chain seq x y z
N MET A 1 -10.77 68.90 -44.43
CA MET A 1 -10.72 67.42 -44.26
C MET A 1 -10.53 67.12 -42.78
N ARG A 2 -11.57 66.60 -42.12
CA ARG A 2 -11.56 66.26 -40.68
C ARG A 2 -10.99 64.85 -40.51
N TRP A 3 -10.01 64.70 -39.62
CA TRP A 3 -9.46 63.42 -39.18
C TRP A 3 -10.36 62.83 -38.08
N LEU A 4 -10.82 61.59 -38.26
CA LEU A 4 -11.46 60.78 -37.23
C LEU A 4 -10.38 59.95 -36.50
N PRO A 5 -10.45 59.78 -35.17
CA PRO A 5 -9.60 58.83 -34.46
C PRO A 5 -10.19 57.42 -34.57
N LEU A 6 -9.32 56.46 -34.89
CA LEU A 6 -9.62 55.03 -34.94
C LEU A 6 -9.64 54.48 -33.50
N LEU A 7 -10.81 54.05 -33.03
CA LEU A 7 -10.98 53.40 -31.72
C LEU A 7 -10.60 51.92 -31.87
N VAL A 8 -9.49 51.49 -31.28
CA VAL A 8 -9.08 50.08 -31.21
C VAL A 8 -9.78 49.45 -30.01
N LEU A 9 -10.78 48.60 -30.29
CA LEU A 9 -11.42 47.74 -29.29
C LEU A 9 -10.54 46.52 -29.04
N VAL A 10 -9.87 46.49 -27.88
CA VAL A 10 -9.21 45.29 -27.35
C VAL A 10 -10.30 44.42 -26.74
N VAL A 11 -10.73 43.39 -27.47
CA VAL A 11 -11.61 42.35 -26.94
C VAL A 11 -10.74 41.39 -26.14
N GLY A 12 -10.76 41.52 -24.82
CA GLY A 12 -10.13 40.56 -23.92
C GLY A 12 -10.85 39.22 -24.00
N CYS A 13 -10.16 38.18 -24.47
CA CYS A 13 -10.62 36.79 -24.35
C CYS A 13 -10.57 36.40 -22.87
N THR A 14 -11.66 36.61 -22.13
CA THR A 14 -11.88 35.93 -20.86
C THR A 14 -12.03 34.44 -21.16
N LYS A 15 -11.07 33.61 -20.72
CA LYS A 15 -11.26 32.16 -20.64
C LYS A 15 -12.55 31.93 -19.88
N VAL A 16 -13.55 31.38 -20.55
CA VAL A 16 -14.72 30.83 -19.89
C VAL A 16 -14.20 29.61 -19.14
N GLU A 17 -14.07 29.72 -17.81
CA GLU A 17 -13.83 28.55 -16.98
C GLU A 17 -15.02 27.62 -17.18
N GLU A 18 -14.78 26.46 -17.80
CA GLU A 18 -15.80 25.43 -17.87
C GLU A 18 -16.20 25.08 -16.43
N PRO A 19 -17.51 25.03 -16.12
CA PRO A 19 -17.95 24.67 -14.78
C PRO A 19 -17.39 23.29 -14.44
N MET A 20 -16.52 23.23 -13.43
CA MET A 20 -16.00 21.96 -12.94
C MET A 20 -17.19 21.05 -12.61
N ALA A 21 -17.16 19.82 -13.14
CA ALA A 21 -18.13 18.81 -12.76
C ALA A 21 -18.17 18.68 -11.23
N PRO A 22 -19.35 18.52 -10.61
CA PRO A 22 -19.45 18.41 -9.16
C PRO A 22 -18.60 17.23 -8.69
N VAL A 23 -17.62 17.52 -7.84
CA VAL A 23 -16.76 16.52 -7.22
C VAL A 23 -17.60 15.75 -6.20
N THR A 24 -17.77 14.44 -6.41
CA THR A 24 -18.47 13.57 -5.46
C THR A 24 -17.64 13.45 -4.19
N PRO A 25 -18.17 13.80 -3.01
CA PRO A 25 -17.44 13.58 -1.76
C PRO A 25 -17.07 12.12 -1.57
N TRP A 26 -15.91 11.88 -0.98
CA TRP A 26 -15.50 10.53 -0.61
C TRP A 26 -16.40 9.98 0.51
N SER A 27 -16.78 8.72 0.37
CA SER A 27 -17.42 7.91 1.39
C SER A 27 -16.85 6.49 1.33
N PRO A 28 -17.03 5.65 2.37
CA PRO A 28 -16.70 4.23 2.29
C PRO A 28 -17.24 3.60 0.99
N GLY A 29 -16.40 2.83 0.30
CA GLY A 29 -16.71 2.20 -1.00
C GLY A 29 -16.41 3.05 -2.24
N VAL A 30 -16.20 4.36 -2.09
CA VAL A 30 -15.73 5.23 -3.19
C VAL A 30 -14.22 5.06 -3.35
N MET A 31 -13.79 4.65 -4.54
CA MET A 31 -12.37 4.54 -4.90
C MET A 31 -11.91 5.77 -5.64
N LEU A 32 -10.76 6.30 -5.24
CA LEU A 32 -10.14 7.47 -5.86
C LEU A 32 -8.75 7.08 -6.38
N THR A 33 -8.38 7.51 -7.57
CA THR A 33 -7.06 7.21 -8.17
C THR A 33 -5.96 8.11 -7.62
N GLN A 34 -4.71 7.69 -7.65
CA GLN A 34 -3.59 8.55 -7.27
C GLN A 34 -3.30 9.59 -8.37
N SER A 35 -2.82 10.78 -7.98
CA SER A 35 -2.30 11.75 -8.94
C SER A 35 -0.90 11.34 -9.36
N HIS A 36 -0.63 11.30 -10.67
CA HIS A 36 0.70 11.03 -11.22
C HIS A 36 1.50 12.31 -11.51
N ALA A 37 1.14 13.42 -10.86
CA ALA A 37 1.90 14.65 -10.98
C ALA A 37 3.28 14.50 -10.32
N VAL A 38 4.32 14.98 -11.02
CA VAL A 38 5.68 15.02 -10.47
C VAL A 38 5.74 16.09 -9.38
N ASN A 39 6.18 15.70 -8.19
CA ASN A 39 6.35 16.60 -7.06
C ASN A 39 7.56 17.54 -7.24
N ALA A 40 7.72 18.49 -6.32
CA ALA A 40 8.80 19.49 -6.40
C ALA A 40 10.23 18.91 -6.39
N ARG A 41 10.40 17.67 -5.91
CA ARG A 41 11.69 16.97 -5.83
C ARG A 41 11.89 15.94 -6.94
N GLY A 42 10.98 15.91 -7.92
CA GLY A 42 11.13 15.09 -9.13
C GLY A 42 10.64 13.65 -8.97
N PHE A 43 9.78 13.36 -8.00
CA PHE A 43 9.16 12.04 -7.82
C PHE A 43 7.69 12.04 -8.23
N VAL A 44 7.21 10.91 -8.73
CA VAL A 44 5.79 10.60 -8.83
C VAL A 44 5.42 9.66 -7.69
N GLU A 45 4.30 9.92 -7.05
CA GLU A 45 3.74 9.04 -6.02
C GLU A 45 2.88 7.98 -6.71
N LEU A 46 3.21 6.71 -6.51
CA LEU A 46 2.42 5.57 -6.97
C LEU A 46 1.83 4.86 -5.78
N ARG A 47 0.54 4.55 -5.84
CA ARG A 47 -0.17 3.79 -4.81
C ARG A 47 -0.30 2.34 -5.24
N GLY A 48 -0.05 1.40 -4.34
CA GLY A 48 -0.26 -0.01 -4.67
C GLY A 48 -0.15 -0.95 -3.49
N LEU A 49 -0.12 -2.25 -3.81
CA LEU A 49 -0.06 -3.30 -2.81
C LEU A 49 1.22 -4.11 -2.91
N ILE A 50 1.70 -4.48 -1.74
CA ILE A 50 2.77 -5.45 -1.54
C ILE A 50 2.15 -6.57 -0.73
N HIS A 51 2.44 -7.82 -1.10
CA HIS A 51 1.87 -9.01 -0.48
C HIS A 51 0.39 -9.21 -0.82
N VAL A 52 0.16 -9.84 -1.97
CA VAL A 52 -1.13 -10.13 -2.58
C VAL A 52 -1.02 -11.47 -3.29
N HIS A 53 -2.03 -12.34 -3.15
CA HIS A 53 -2.02 -13.66 -3.76
C HIS A 53 -2.96 -13.72 -4.96
N SER A 54 -2.47 -14.31 -6.03
CA SER A 54 -3.22 -14.53 -7.26
C SER A 54 -3.91 -15.89 -7.22
N ILE A 55 -4.57 -16.23 -8.34
CA ILE A 55 -5.12 -17.56 -8.57
C ILE A 55 -4.07 -18.68 -8.56
N TYR A 56 -2.77 -18.34 -8.62
CA TYR A 56 -1.69 -19.32 -8.58
C TYR A 56 -1.24 -19.67 -7.17
N SER A 57 -1.81 -19.08 -6.12
CA SER A 57 -1.55 -19.47 -4.73
C SER A 57 -2.37 -20.71 -4.34
N HIS A 58 -1.80 -21.67 -3.59
CA HIS A 58 -2.47 -22.97 -3.33
C HIS A 58 -3.77 -22.88 -2.52
N ASP A 59 -3.92 -21.84 -1.70
CA ASP A 59 -5.05 -21.61 -0.82
C ASP A 59 -5.94 -20.44 -1.31
N ALA A 60 -5.62 -19.82 -2.44
CA ALA A 60 -6.49 -18.81 -3.04
C ALA A 60 -7.82 -19.44 -3.50
N CYS A 61 -8.81 -18.58 -3.75
CA CYS A 61 -10.07 -18.98 -4.38
C CYS A 61 -10.82 -20.03 -3.56
N ASP A 62 -11.09 -19.72 -2.29
CA ASP A 62 -11.76 -20.65 -1.35
C ASP A 62 -10.99 -21.98 -1.14
N GLY A 63 -9.65 -21.94 -1.26
CA GLY A 63 -8.78 -23.10 -1.12
C GLY A 63 -8.82 -24.07 -2.31
N ALA A 64 -9.37 -23.62 -3.45
CA ALA A 64 -9.54 -24.42 -4.65
C ALA A 64 -9.16 -23.60 -5.90
N PRO A 65 -7.87 -23.20 -6.05
CA PRO A 65 -7.42 -22.35 -7.15
C PRO A 65 -7.58 -22.99 -8.53
N HIS A 66 -7.62 -24.33 -8.62
CA HIS A 66 -7.87 -25.07 -9.84
C HIS A 66 -8.69 -26.34 -9.59
N ASP A 67 -9.32 -26.87 -10.64
CA ASP A 67 -10.03 -28.14 -10.59
C ASP A 67 -9.09 -29.37 -10.64
N ASP A 68 -9.66 -30.58 -10.57
CA ASP A 68 -8.92 -31.86 -10.66
C ASP A 68 -8.17 -32.03 -12.00
N ASN A 69 -8.49 -31.25 -13.03
CA ASN A 69 -7.82 -31.26 -14.33
C ASN A 69 -6.70 -30.20 -14.41
N GLY A 70 -6.45 -29.43 -13.34
CA GLY A 70 -5.48 -28.34 -13.31
C GLY A 70 -5.98 -27.06 -13.99
N VAL A 71 -7.29 -26.93 -14.26
CA VAL A 71 -7.87 -25.70 -14.82
C VAL A 71 -8.11 -24.70 -13.70
N TYR A 72 -7.41 -23.57 -13.76
CA TYR A 72 -7.54 -22.50 -12.77
C TYR A 72 -8.93 -21.85 -12.75
N ASP A 73 -9.36 -21.39 -11.56
CA ASP A 73 -10.64 -20.71 -11.34
C ASP A 73 -10.66 -19.35 -12.06
N ALA A 74 -11.24 -19.35 -13.26
CA ALA A 74 -11.42 -18.15 -14.06
C ALA A 74 -12.28 -17.08 -13.36
N THR A 75 -13.23 -17.48 -12.50
CA THR A 75 -14.05 -16.50 -11.76
C THR A 75 -13.21 -15.78 -10.73
N CYS A 76 -12.36 -16.51 -10.01
CA CYS A 76 -11.43 -15.93 -9.07
C CYS A 76 -10.42 -14.98 -9.74
N LEU A 77 -9.92 -15.35 -10.93
CA LEU A 77 -9.06 -14.46 -11.73
C LEU A 77 -9.80 -13.18 -12.13
N GLU A 78 -11.05 -13.30 -12.58
CA GLU A 78 -11.86 -12.12 -12.94
C GLU A 78 -12.14 -11.23 -11.72
N ASP A 79 -12.35 -11.82 -10.55
CA ASP A 79 -12.52 -11.09 -9.30
C ASP A 79 -11.24 -10.33 -8.92
N PHE A 80 -10.06 -10.96 -9.07
CA PHE A 80 -8.77 -10.30 -8.88
C PHE A 80 -8.63 -9.09 -9.82
N ARG A 81 -8.80 -9.31 -11.13
CA ARG A 81 -8.62 -8.27 -12.15
C ARG A 81 -9.60 -7.11 -11.93
N ARG A 82 -10.85 -7.43 -11.60
CA ARG A 82 -11.87 -6.43 -11.28
C ARG A 82 -11.49 -5.64 -10.04
N GLY A 83 -11.03 -6.30 -8.98
CA GLY A 83 -10.52 -5.66 -7.77
C GLY A 83 -9.40 -4.68 -8.08
N ALA A 84 -8.35 -5.15 -8.77
CA ALA A 84 -7.20 -4.33 -9.15
C ALA A 84 -7.60 -3.07 -9.96
N CYS A 85 -8.54 -3.21 -10.90
CA CYS A 85 -9.05 -2.06 -11.65
C CYS A 85 -9.91 -1.13 -10.81
N GLN A 86 -10.78 -1.67 -9.95
CA GLN A 86 -11.69 -0.86 -9.14
C GLN A 86 -10.96 -0.05 -8.07
N THR A 87 -9.94 -0.61 -7.41
CA THR A 87 -9.17 0.14 -6.40
C THR A 87 -8.36 1.26 -7.04
N GLY A 88 -7.89 1.05 -8.27
CA GLY A 88 -7.11 2.05 -8.98
C GLY A 88 -5.70 2.21 -8.47
N ASP A 89 -5.15 1.14 -7.95
CA ASP A 89 -3.75 1.01 -7.62
C ASP A 89 -2.90 0.91 -8.88
N ASP A 90 -1.72 1.50 -8.81
CA ASP A 90 -0.74 1.60 -9.88
C ASP A 90 0.13 0.34 -10.00
N PHE A 91 0.28 -0.42 -8.91
CA PHE A 91 1.10 -1.63 -8.88
C PHE A 91 0.61 -2.67 -7.87
N PHE A 92 0.96 -3.93 -8.15
CA PHE A 92 0.74 -5.09 -7.29
C PHE A 92 2.00 -5.96 -7.33
N PHE A 93 2.58 -6.22 -6.16
CA PHE A 93 3.57 -7.28 -5.98
C PHE A 93 2.84 -8.55 -5.54
N LEU A 94 2.75 -9.52 -6.46
CA LEU A 94 2.21 -10.85 -6.17
C LEU A 94 3.20 -11.64 -5.33
N THR A 95 2.68 -12.49 -4.46
CA THR A 95 3.46 -13.25 -3.48
C THR A 95 2.97 -14.69 -3.36
N ASP A 96 2.59 -15.31 -4.48
CA ASP A 96 2.03 -16.66 -4.50
C ASP A 96 2.91 -17.69 -3.75
N HIS A 97 2.26 -18.65 -3.09
CA HIS A 97 2.94 -19.67 -2.32
C HIS A 97 4.00 -20.43 -3.14
N GLY A 98 5.18 -20.64 -2.56
CA GLY A 98 6.38 -21.08 -3.30
C GLY A 98 6.27 -22.45 -3.98
N ASP A 99 5.42 -23.34 -3.47
CA ASP A 99 5.11 -24.60 -4.14
C ASP A 99 4.39 -24.37 -5.47
N SER A 100 3.38 -23.50 -5.46
CA SER A 100 2.55 -23.21 -6.62
C SER A 100 3.21 -22.21 -7.58
N PHE A 101 3.91 -21.21 -7.05
CA PHE A 101 4.72 -20.28 -7.84
C PHE A 101 5.80 -21.00 -8.63
N ARG A 102 6.43 -22.03 -8.05
CA ARG A 102 7.44 -22.85 -8.73
C ARG A 102 6.87 -23.60 -9.94
N ASP A 103 5.60 -24.00 -9.87
CA ASP A 103 4.99 -24.87 -10.88
C ASP A 103 4.36 -24.07 -12.04
N ASN A 104 4.29 -22.74 -11.93
CA ASN A 104 3.74 -21.84 -12.94
C ASN A 104 4.81 -20.97 -13.57
N GLU A 105 4.89 -20.96 -14.90
CA GLU A 105 5.94 -20.26 -15.65
C GLU A 105 5.63 -18.78 -15.92
N PHE A 106 6.67 -17.99 -16.22
CA PHE A 106 6.49 -16.69 -16.86
C PHE A 106 6.03 -16.87 -18.33
N PRO A 107 5.09 -16.05 -18.84
CA PRO A 107 4.47 -14.89 -18.20
C PRO A 107 3.15 -15.19 -17.45
N ALA A 108 2.79 -16.45 -17.19
CA ALA A 108 1.52 -16.81 -16.55
C ALA A 108 1.42 -16.22 -15.13
N VAL A 109 2.49 -16.32 -14.33
CA VAL A 109 2.60 -15.71 -12.98
C VAL A 109 2.54 -14.18 -12.96
N LEU A 110 2.44 -13.53 -14.13
CA LEU A 110 2.21 -12.08 -14.27
C LEU A 110 0.73 -11.74 -14.57
N LEU A 111 -0.15 -12.75 -14.57
CA LEU A 111 -1.58 -12.65 -14.87
C LEU A 111 -1.87 -11.99 -16.23
N HIS A 112 -0.98 -12.23 -17.20
CA HIS A 112 -1.05 -11.59 -18.52
C HIS A 112 -2.15 -12.19 -19.39
N ASP A 113 -3.05 -11.32 -19.86
CA ASP A 113 -4.08 -11.64 -20.85
C ASP A 113 -4.04 -10.66 -22.03
N ALA A 114 -3.33 -11.04 -23.10
CA ALA A 114 -3.23 -10.25 -24.33
C ALA A 114 -4.60 -9.97 -24.98
N SER A 115 -5.60 -10.84 -24.78
CA SER A 115 -6.94 -10.63 -25.35
C SER A 115 -7.67 -9.44 -24.72
N ARG A 116 -7.23 -9.02 -23.53
CA ARG A 116 -7.72 -7.84 -22.80
C ARG A 116 -6.88 -6.59 -23.01
N GLY A 117 -5.85 -6.66 -23.86
CA GLY A 117 -4.95 -5.54 -24.13
C GLY A 117 -3.86 -5.35 -23.07
N ASP A 118 -3.62 -6.35 -22.22
CA ASP A 118 -2.47 -6.36 -21.34
C ASP A 118 -1.17 -6.25 -22.14
N VAL A 119 -0.17 -5.59 -21.55
CA VAL A 119 1.13 -5.37 -22.20
C VAL A 119 2.25 -5.84 -21.29
N LEU A 120 3.00 -6.85 -21.75
CA LEU A 120 4.19 -7.32 -21.05
C LEU A 120 5.28 -6.25 -21.03
N VAL A 121 5.88 -6.05 -19.87
CA VAL A 121 7.16 -5.38 -19.72
C VAL A 121 8.25 -6.43 -19.92
N THR A 122 9.14 -6.22 -20.89
CA THR A 122 10.14 -7.21 -21.29
C THR A 122 11.57 -6.75 -21.01
N ARG A 123 12.44 -7.75 -20.81
CA ARG A 123 13.90 -7.63 -20.64
C ARG A 123 14.55 -8.62 -21.61
N GLY A 124 14.84 -8.15 -22.83
CA GLY A 124 15.19 -9.05 -23.93
C GLY A 124 14.00 -9.90 -24.33
N ALA A 125 14.16 -11.23 -24.31
CA ALA A 125 13.08 -12.16 -24.65
C ALA A 125 12.16 -12.52 -23.46
N SER A 126 12.55 -12.15 -22.23
CA SER A 126 11.81 -12.52 -21.01
C SER A 126 10.84 -11.42 -20.59
N ALA A 127 9.65 -11.81 -20.14
CA ALA A 127 8.72 -10.91 -19.50
C ALA A 127 9.07 -10.77 -18.01
N SER A 128 9.16 -9.54 -17.51
CA SER A 128 9.48 -9.25 -16.10
C SER A 128 8.27 -8.75 -15.31
N ALA A 129 7.30 -8.14 -15.98
CA ALA A 129 6.06 -7.64 -15.39
C ALA A 129 4.95 -7.57 -16.45
N ASN A 130 3.72 -7.33 -16.01
CA ASN A 130 2.57 -7.12 -16.88
C ASN A 130 1.92 -5.78 -16.57
N ARG A 131 1.61 -4.98 -17.60
CA ARG A 131 0.68 -3.85 -17.48
C ARG A 131 -0.73 -4.38 -17.74
N LEU A 132 -1.42 -4.68 -16.64
CA LEU A 132 -2.83 -5.07 -16.65
C LEU A 132 -3.66 -3.90 -17.18
N MET A 133 -4.45 -4.13 -18.22
CA MET A 133 -5.33 -3.13 -18.82
C MET A 133 -6.72 -3.16 -18.17
N CYS A 134 -7.19 -1.99 -17.73
CA CYS A 134 -8.51 -1.81 -17.17
C CYS A 134 -9.52 -1.33 -18.22
N PRO A 135 -10.83 -1.65 -18.06
CA PRO A 135 -11.86 -1.25 -19.01
C PRO A 135 -12.00 0.28 -19.22
N ASP A 136 -11.54 1.08 -18.26
CA ASP A 136 -11.57 2.54 -18.32
C ASP A 136 -10.27 3.17 -18.85
N GLY A 137 -9.35 2.35 -19.36
CA GLY A 137 -8.09 2.78 -19.96
C GLY A 137 -6.95 3.00 -18.96
N ARG A 138 -7.19 2.83 -17.65
CA ARG A 138 -6.11 2.80 -16.66
C ARG A 138 -5.31 1.50 -16.78
N THR A 139 -4.12 1.51 -16.20
CA THR A 139 -3.28 0.31 -16.11
C THR A 139 -2.71 0.12 -14.72
N ALA A 140 -2.54 -1.13 -14.31
CA ALA A 140 -1.81 -1.49 -13.10
C ALA A 140 -0.61 -2.39 -13.46
N LEU A 141 0.51 -2.21 -12.77
CA LEU A 141 1.69 -3.03 -12.97
C LEU A 141 1.64 -4.27 -12.05
N ILE A 142 1.60 -5.46 -12.65
CA ILE A 142 1.64 -6.75 -11.95
C ILE A 142 3.05 -7.30 -12.00
N MET A 143 3.62 -7.60 -10.84
CA MET A 143 4.96 -8.15 -10.70
C MET A 143 4.92 -9.44 -9.89
N ALA A 144 5.63 -10.46 -10.35
CA ALA A 144 5.71 -11.75 -9.69
C ALA A 144 6.58 -11.71 -8.44
N GLY A 145 6.29 -12.60 -7.51
CA GLY A 145 7.02 -12.82 -6.27
C GLY A 145 6.47 -14.07 -5.61
N THR A 146 7.00 -14.41 -4.44
CA THR A 146 6.54 -15.59 -3.71
C THR A 146 6.64 -15.40 -2.21
N GLU A 147 5.70 -16.00 -1.49
CA GLU A 147 5.70 -16.09 -0.03
C GLU A 147 5.90 -17.54 0.40
N THR A 148 6.88 -17.78 1.28
CA THR A 148 7.04 -19.08 1.96
C THR A 148 7.76 -18.86 3.30
N GLY A 149 9.09 -19.00 3.33
CA GLY A 149 9.92 -18.72 4.50
C GLY A 149 10.50 -17.30 4.52
N THR A 150 10.50 -16.63 3.37
CA THR A 150 10.84 -15.23 3.09
C THR A 150 9.95 -14.79 1.93
N MET A 151 9.88 -13.50 1.63
CA MET A 151 9.01 -12.94 0.59
C MET A 151 9.82 -12.11 -0.43
N PRO A 152 10.53 -12.75 -1.38
CA PRO A 152 11.09 -12.02 -2.50
C PRO A 152 9.97 -11.54 -3.44
N VAL A 153 9.89 -10.22 -3.64
CA VAL A 153 8.90 -9.58 -4.51
C VAL A 153 9.55 -8.97 -5.73
N GLY A 154 8.82 -8.89 -6.85
CA GLY A 154 9.28 -8.20 -8.05
C GLY A 154 10.31 -8.98 -8.87
N LEU A 155 10.27 -10.31 -8.80
CA LEU A 155 11.18 -11.21 -9.51
C LEU A 155 10.97 -11.13 -11.02
N GLU A 156 12.06 -10.90 -11.78
CA GLU A 156 12.00 -10.81 -13.25
C GLU A 156 12.05 -12.17 -13.97
N ALA A 157 12.31 -13.24 -13.21
CA ALA A 157 12.34 -14.63 -13.65
C ALA A 157 12.31 -15.55 -12.43
N HIS A 158 12.15 -16.86 -12.64
CA HIS A 158 12.38 -17.84 -11.58
C HIS A 158 13.84 -17.89 -11.13
N ALA A 159 14.04 -18.27 -9.86
CA ALA A 159 15.34 -18.63 -9.35
C ALA A 159 15.94 -19.82 -10.11
N ALA A 160 17.27 -19.83 -10.24
CA ALA A 160 17.98 -20.92 -10.92
C ALA A 160 17.68 -22.28 -10.27
N ASN A 161 17.56 -22.31 -8.94
CA ASN A 161 17.01 -23.43 -8.21
C ASN A 161 15.69 -23.00 -7.55
N ARG A 162 14.57 -23.50 -8.05
CA ARG A 162 13.23 -23.17 -7.52
C ARG A 162 12.95 -23.78 -6.14
N ALA A 163 13.82 -24.65 -5.63
CA ALA A 163 13.74 -25.11 -4.24
C ALA A 163 14.22 -24.03 -3.25
N ASP A 164 14.87 -22.95 -3.74
CA ASP A 164 15.40 -21.90 -2.90
C ASP A 164 14.31 -20.91 -2.41
N TYR A 165 13.09 -20.98 -2.94
CA TYR A 165 11.99 -20.11 -2.48
C TYR A 165 11.71 -20.34 -1.00
N GLY A 166 11.72 -19.25 -0.24
CA GLY A 166 11.62 -19.27 1.23
C GLY A 166 12.94 -19.49 1.98
N SER A 167 14.07 -19.60 1.27
CA SER A 167 15.38 -19.74 1.90
C SER A 167 15.73 -18.54 2.78
N ARG A 168 16.42 -18.82 3.89
CA ARG A 168 17.02 -17.84 4.79
C ARG A 168 18.56 -17.82 4.68
N ASP A 169 19.08 -18.29 3.55
CA ASP A 169 20.51 -18.25 3.23
C ASP A 169 20.85 -16.92 2.54
N ASP A 170 21.84 -16.21 3.07
CA ASP A 170 22.21 -14.88 2.56
C ASP A 170 22.65 -14.91 1.09
N ALA A 171 23.31 -15.97 0.62
CA ALA A 171 23.73 -16.06 -0.78
C ALA A 171 22.51 -16.21 -1.71
N VAL A 172 21.45 -16.88 -1.25
CA VAL A 172 20.18 -16.96 -1.99
C VAL A 172 19.47 -15.61 -2.00
N LEU A 173 19.38 -14.93 -0.85
CA LEU A 173 18.76 -13.60 -0.76
C LEU A 173 19.49 -12.57 -1.63
N ASP A 174 20.83 -12.59 -1.60
CA ASP A 174 21.67 -11.77 -2.46
C ASP A 174 21.46 -12.10 -3.95
N ALA A 175 21.27 -13.38 -4.30
CA ALA A 175 20.97 -13.78 -5.68
C ALA A 175 19.61 -13.24 -6.15
N TYR A 176 18.56 -13.27 -5.32
CA TYR A 176 17.27 -12.66 -5.68
C TYR A 176 17.42 -11.19 -6.05
N ARG A 177 18.20 -10.44 -5.28
CA ARG A 177 18.48 -9.04 -5.55
C ARG A 177 19.36 -8.86 -6.80
N ALA A 178 20.47 -9.57 -6.88
CA ALA A 178 21.49 -9.34 -7.89
C ALA A 178 21.13 -9.88 -9.28
N THR A 179 20.47 -11.04 -9.35
CA THR A 179 20.20 -11.73 -10.62
C THR A 179 18.74 -11.65 -11.05
N LEU A 180 17.80 -11.59 -10.10
CA LEU A 180 16.36 -11.52 -10.40
C LEU A 180 15.80 -10.11 -10.20
N ASN A 181 16.63 -9.17 -9.76
CA ASN A 181 16.28 -7.77 -9.46
C ASN A 181 15.05 -7.65 -8.54
N GLY A 182 14.87 -8.61 -7.64
CA GLY A 182 13.81 -8.61 -6.64
C GLY A 182 14.13 -7.70 -5.45
N VAL A 183 13.16 -7.59 -4.56
CA VAL A 183 13.31 -7.00 -3.22
C VAL A 183 13.01 -8.10 -2.21
N THR A 184 13.92 -8.37 -1.28
CA THR A 184 13.79 -9.47 -0.30
C THR A 184 13.13 -8.96 0.98
N LEU A 185 11.88 -9.35 1.19
CA LEU A 185 11.09 -8.96 2.35
C LEU A 185 10.83 -10.15 3.27
N VAL A 186 10.37 -9.85 4.48
CA VAL A 186 9.76 -10.83 5.38
C VAL A 186 8.25 -10.54 5.48
N PRO A 187 7.39 -11.51 5.16
CA PRO A 187 5.96 -11.41 5.40
C PRO A 187 5.69 -11.54 6.90
N HIS A 188 4.61 -10.93 7.38
CA HIS A 188 4.05 -11.12 8.73
C HIS A 188 5.13 -11.44 9.80
N ALA A 189 5.89 -10.40 10.17
CA ALA A 189 7.13 -10.50 10.94
C ALA A 189 6.96 -10.91 12.43
N GLU A 190 5.77 -11.35 12.86
CA GLU A 190 5.47 -11.78 14.23
C GLU A 190 6.27 -13.03 14.61
N ASP A 191 6.46 -13.97 13.68
CA ASP A 191 7.18 -15.21 13.99
C ASP A 191 8.72 -15.06 13.83
N TRP A 192 9.20 -13.83 13.64
CA TRP A 192 10.61 -13.49 13.48
C TRP A 192 11.21 -12.78 14.70
N THR A 193 12.44 -13.12 15.05
CA THR A 193 13.18 -12.40 16.09
C THR A 193 13.83 -11.15 15.51
N VAL A 194 14.05 -10.14 16.37
CA VAL A 194 14.82 -8.94 16.01
C VAL A 194 16.18 -9.29 15.42
N ASP A 195 16.90 -10.25 16.02
CA ASP A 195 18.23 -10.63 15.57
C ASP A 195 18.18 -11.28 14.16
N GLN A 196 17.16 -12.08 13.85
CA GLN A 196 16.98 -12.61 12.49
C GLN A 196 16.72 -11.51 11.45
N LEU A 197 15.91 -10.50 11.80
CA LEU A 197 15.63 -9.36 10.91
C LEU A 197 16.87 -8.47 10.68
N ILE A 198 17.82 -8.52 11.62
CA ILE A 198 19.09 -7.80 11.59
C ILE A 198 20.16 -8.57 10.80
N ASP A 199 20.34 -9.84 11.11
CA ASP A 199 21.49 -10.64 10.68
C ASP A 199 21.36 -11.09 9.21
N LEU A 200 20.14 -11.31 8.73
CA LEU A 200 19.91 -11.72 7.35
C LEU A 200 20.04 -10.56 6.36
N HIS A 201 20.46 -10.89 5.14
CA HIS A 201 20.55 -9.98 3.99
C HIS A 201 19.16 -9.65 3.38
N LEU A 202 18.26 -9.17 4.23
CA LEU A 202 16.92 -8.71 3.86
C LEU A 202 16.93 -7.22 3.50
N ASP A 203 16.13 -6.84 2.50
CA ASP A 203 15.85 -5.43 2.24
C ASP A 203 14.86 -4.86 3.28
N GLY A 204 13.87 -5.65 3.73
CA GLY A 204 12.80 -5.14 4.60
C GLY A 204 11.87 -6.20 5.21
N PHE A 205 10.81 -5.74 5.87
CA PHE A 205 9.78 -6.60 6.45
C PHE A 205 8.45 -5.86 6.64
N GLU A 206 7.36 -6.61 6.75
CA GLU A 206 6.04 -6.04 7.00
C GLU A 206 5.90 -5.48 8.42
N ILE A 207 5.24 -4.33 8.53
CA ILE A 207 4.90 -3.69 9.81
C ILE A 207 3.40 -3.72 10.10
N PHE A 208 2.63 -4.28 9.19
CA PHE A 208 1.22 -4.58 9.32
C PHE A 208 0.87 -5.68 8.32
N ASN A 209 0.22 -6.75 8.78
CA ASN A 209 -0.34 -7.79 7.92
C ASN A 209 -1.79 -8.09 8.34
N LEU A 210 -2.72 -8.01 7.40
CA LEU A 210 -4.14 -8.20 7.68
C LEU A 210 -4.50 -9.64 8.03
N HIS A 211 -4.00 -10.62 7.28
CA HIS A 211 -4.28 -12.03 7.51
C HIS A 211 -3.89 -12.45 8.92
N ARG A 212 -2.67 -12.12 9.34
CA ARG A 212 -2.19 -12.47 10.67
C ARG A 212 -2.92 -11.70 11.77
N ASN A 213 -3.25 -10.43 11.55
CA ASN A 213 -4.09 -9.69 12.49
C ASN A 213 -5.47 -10.34 12.66
N ALA A 214 -6.04 -10.89 11.58
CA ALA A 214 -7.31 -11.59 11.63
C ALA A 214 -7.22 -12.91 12.42
N LEU A 215 -6.12 -13.66 12.29
CA LEU A 215 -5.87 -14.88 13.07
C LEU A 215 -5.71 -14.58 14.57
N GLN A 216 -4.93 -13.55 14.94
CA GLN A 216 -4.77 -13.15 16.34
C GLN A 216 -6.08 -12.68 16.96
N ASN A 217 -6.95 -12.07 16.15
CA ASN A 217 -8.25 -11.54 16.56
C ASN A 217 -9.42 -12.43 16.12
N ALA A 218 -9.21 -13.75 16.02
CA ALA A 218 -10.21 -14.70 15.52
C ALA A 218 -11.56 -14.63 16.26
N GLY A 219 -11.59 -14.24 17.54
CA GLY A 219 -12.83 -14.00 18.28
C GLY A 219 -13.65 -12.82 17.73
N ILE A 220 -12.98 -11.77 17.25
CA ILE A 220 -13.61 -10.61 16.61
C ILE A 220 -14.05 -10.96 15.19
N ALA A 221 -13.23 -11.71 14.45
CA ALA A 221 -13.60 -12.23 13.13
C ALA A 221 -14.83 -13.17 13.21
N ALA A 222 -14.88 -14.03 14.24
CA ALA A 222 -16.03 -14.89 14.52
C ALA A 222 -17.27 -14.08 14.95
N GLU A 223 -17.10 -13.01 15.74
CA GLU A 223 -18.20 -12.09 16.08
C GLU A 223 -18.77 -11.40 14.84
N LEU A 224 -17.90 -10.96 13.92
CA LEU A 224 -18.27 -10.49 12.58
C LEU A 224 -19.12 -11.56 11.88
N ILE A 225 -18.58 -12.73 11.61
CA ILE A 225 -19.29 -13.81 10.90
C ILE A 225 -20.63 -14.15 11.58
N PHE A 226 -20.66 -14.32 12.91
CA PHE A 226 -21.86 -14.71 13.64
C PHE A 226 -22.97 -13.65 13.59
N ASN A 227 -22.62 -12.37 13.75
CA ASN A 227 -23.59 -11.29 13.63
C ASN A 227 -24.08 -11.08 12.19
N TYR A 228 -23.20 -11.25 11.19
CA TYR A 228 -23.50 -11.10 9.77
C TYR A 228 -24.40 -12.24 9.24
N VAL A 229 -24.01 -13.48 9.49
CA VAL A 229 -24.54 -14.65 8.76
C VAL A 229 -25.73 -15.27 9.47
N GLU A 230 -25.64 -15.43 10.79
CA GLU A 230 -26.65 -16.18 11.55
C GLU A 230 -27.81 -15.29 11.97
N LYS A 231 -27.56 -13.99 12.20
CA LYS A 231 -28.58 -13.07 12.74
C LYS A 231 -29.13 -12.06 11.73
N GLN A 232 -28.53 -11.94 10.54
CA GLN A 232 -28.93 -10.96 9.50
C GLN A 232 -29.05 -9.51 10.01
N ARG A 233 -28.22 -9.11 10.99
CA ARG A 233 -28.30 -7.78 11.65
C ARG A 233 -27.39 -6.76 10.97
N PHE A 234 -27.50 -6.63 9.65
CA PHE A 234 -26.63 -5.76 8.86
C PHE A 234 -26.69 -4.29 9.29
N ASP A 235 -27.86 -3.81 9.73
CA ASP A 235 -28.09 -2.41 10.15
C ASP A 235 -27.31 -2.00 11.42
N GLU A 236 -26.76 -2.96 12.16
CA GLU A 236 -26.04 -2.72 13.40
C GLU A 236 -24.52 -2.63 13.21
N LEU A 237 -24.06 -2.89 11.99
CA LEU A 237 -22.65 -3.04 11.66
C LEU A 237 -22.17 -1.78 10.94
N PRO A 238 -20.85 -1.51 10.95
CA PRO A 238 -20.34 -0.43 10.13
C PRO A 238 -20.54 -0.74 8.64
N HIS A 239 -20.43 0.29 7.80
CA HIS A 239 -20.42 0.12 6.35
C HIS A 239 -19.48 -1.02 5.92
N PRO A 240 -19.84 -1.87 4.94
CA PRO A 240 -19.03 -3.03 4.55
C PRO A 240 -17.54 -2.77 4.34
N ASP A 241 -17.17 -1.66 3.67
CA ASP A 241 -15.77 -1.27 3.47
C ASP A 241 -15.03 -0.80 4.73
N LEU A 242 -15.72 -0.65 5.86
CA LEU A 242 -15.12 -0.36 7.16
C LEU A 242 -14.89 -1.63 7.99
N PHE A 243 -14.91 -2.82 7.37
CA PHE A 243 -14.68 -4.09 8.07
C PHE A 243 -13.35 -4.10 8.85
N LEU A 244 -12.34 -3.35 8.38
CA LEU A 244 -11.06 -3.22 9.07
C LEU A 244 -11.15 -2.56 10.45
N ALA A 245 -12.23 -1.83 10.76
CA ALA A 245 -12.48 -1.29 12.08
C ALA A 245 -12.65 -2.37 13.17
N ALA A 246 -12.64 -3.64 12.79
CA ALA A 246 -12.65 -4.78 13.69
C ALA A 246 -11.26 -5.27 14.10
N PHE A 247 -10.20 -4.84 13.42
CA PHE A 247 -8.83 -5.29 13.64
C PHE A 247 -8.01 -4.26 14.42
N GLU A 248 -6.93 -4.72 15.03
CA GLU A 248 -5.99 -3.84 15.74
C GLU A 248 -5.01 -3.26 14.72
N LEU A 249 -5.06 -1.95 14.49
CA LEU A 249 -4.17 -1.30 13.52
C LEU A 249 -2.81 -0.93 14.13
N ASP A 250 -2.70 -0.97 15.46
CA ASP A 250 -1.53 -0.53 16.23
C ASP A 250 -0.93 -1.73 16.99
N ASP A 251 -0.51 -2.75 16.23
CA ASP A 251 0.07 -3.95 16.81
C ASP A 251 1.48 -3.66 17.35
N ARG A 252 1.58 -3.71 18.68
CA ARG A 252 2.81 -3.47 19.42
C ARG A 252 3.93 -4.42 19.04
N GLU A 253 3.63 -5.65 18.66
CA GLU A 253 4.65 -6.63 18.30
C GLU A 253 5.46 -6.15 17.10
N TYR A 254 4.77 -5.66 16.06
CA TYR A 254 5.41 -5.06 14.90
C TYR A 254 6.14 -3.77 15.25
N MET A 255 5.49 -2.87 16.00
CA MET A 255 6.07 -1.56 16.31
C MET A 255 7.33 -1.68 17.18
N ASP A 256 7.34 -2.59 18.15
CA ASP A 256 8.47 -2.82 19.05
C ASP A 256 9.64 -3.47 18.30
N LYS A 257 9.38 -4.47 17.45
CA LYS A 257 10.42 -5.07 16.57
C LYS A 257 10.99 -4.04 15.60
N TRP A 258 10.13 -3.28 14.94
CA TRP A 258 10.54 -2.28 13.97
C TRP A 258 11.42 -1.20 14.60
N GLY A 259 10.98 -0.62 15.71
CA GLY A 259 11.77 0.33 16.48
C GLY A 259 13.12 -0.24 16.89
N THR A 260 13.13 -1.49 17.37
CA THR A 260 14.37 -2.15 17.81
C THR A 260 15.36 -2.33 16.68
N VAL A 261 14.95 -2.92 15.55
CA VAL A 261 15.83 -3.16 14.38
C VAL A 261 16.49 -1.86 13.93
N LEU A 262 15.71 -0.79 13.77
CA LEU A 262 16.24 0.49 13.30
C LEU A 262 17.09 1.21 14.35
N SER A 263 16.76 1.09 15.65
CA SER A 263 17.54 1.68 16.74
C SER A 263 18.94 1.09 16.87
N ARG A 264 19.12 -0.17 16.42
CA ARG A 264 20.40 -0.86 16.36
C ARG A 264 21.21 -0.52 15.11
N GLY A 265 20.75 0.43 14.29
CA GLY A 265 21.48 0.99 13.16
C GLY A 265 21.26 0.27 11.82
N HIS A 266 20.36 -0.71 11.77
CA HIS A 266 20.02 -1.41 10.53
C HIS A 266 19.00 -0.62 9.72
N GLN A 267 19.24 -0.48 8.42
CA GLN A 267 18.28 0.15 7.52
C GLN A 267 17.41 -0.95 6.90
N ARG A 268 16.09 -0.78 6.99
CA ARG A 268 15.10 -1.70 6.44
C ARG A 268 13.94 -0.91 5.84
N VAL A 269 13.46 -1.36 4.69
CA VAL A 269 12.17 -0.93 4.14
C VAL A 269 11.05 -1.59 4.94
N THR A 270 9.94 -0.89 5.14
CA THR A 270 8.75 -1.45 5.80
C THR A 270 7.51 -1.34 4.93
N THR A 271 6.65 -2.36 4.97
CA THR A 271 5.48 -2.47 4.08
C THR A 271 4.23 -2.86 4.84
N PHE A 272 3.07 -2.57 4.26
CA PHE A 272 1.78 -3.11 4.68
C PHE A 272 1.42 -4.28 3.75
N GLY A 273 0.97 -5.40 4.30
CA GLY A 273 0.65 -6.64 3.60
C GLY A 273 -0.80 -7.05 3.72
N SER A 274 -1.49 -7.25 2.58
CA SER A 274 -2.89 -7.68 2.57
C SER A 274 -3.06 -9.17 2.72
N ASP A 275 -2.12 -9.93 2.15
CA ASP A 275 -2.16 -11.39 2.17
C ASP A 275 -3.54 -11.90 1.70
N CYS A 276 -4.06 -11.25 0.65
CA CYS A 276 -5.44 -11.44 0.23
C CYS A 276 -5.55 -12.63 -0.73
N HIS A 277 -6.38 -13.59 -0.33
CA HIS A 277 -6.55 -14.90 -0.96
C HIS A 277 -7.97 -15.18 -1.45
N ARG A 278 -8.97 -14.39 -1.01
CA ARG A 278 -10.41 -14.66 -1.23
C ARG A 278 -10.81 -16.08 -0.80
N ASN A 279 -10.43 -16.49 0.42
CA ASN A 279 -10.62 -17.85 0.92
C ASN A 279 -11.13 -17.97 2.37
N THR A 280 -11.35 -16.84 3.07
CA THR A 280 -11.59 -16.84 4.52
C THR A 280 -13.03 -16.50 4.88
N PHE A 281 -13.63 -15.53 4.20
CA PHE A 281 -14.94 -14.96 4.56
C PHE A 281 -15.88 -14.89 3.35
N PRO A 282 -16.41 -16.04 2.89
CA PRO A 282 -17.20 -16.11 1.66
C PRO A 282 -18.56 -15.47 1.70
N GLN A 283 -18.96 -14.94 2.86
CA GLN A 283 -20.29 -14.43 3.07
C GLN A 283 -20.44 -13.03 2.49
N LEU A 284 -21.58 -12.81 1.83
CA LEU A 284 -21.93 -11.53 1.26
C LEU A 284 -22.38 -10.57 2.37
N MET A 285 -21.91 -9.33 2.29
CA MET A 285 -22.39 -8.24 3.13
C MET A 285 -23.65 -7.60 2.51
N GLY A 286 -24.20 -6.56 3.16
CA GLY A 286 -25.43 -5.90 2.71
C GLY A 286 -25.35 -5.28 1.31
N ASP A 287 -24.14 -5.07 0.78
CA ASP A 287 -23.87 -4.59 -0.58
C ASP A 287 -23.75 -5.73 -1.62
N GLY A 288 -23.94 -6.98 -1.21
CA GLY A 288 -23.84 -8.15 -2.09
C GLY A 288 -22.41 -8.59 -2.39
N GLU A 289 -21.41 -8.03 -1.71
CA GLU A 289 -20.00 -8.36 -1.90
C GLU A 289 -19.40 -9.09 -0.69
N ARG A 290 -18.50 -10.04 -0.97
CA ARG A 290 -17.79 -10.85 0.04
C ARG A 290 -16.90 -9.99 0.93
N ILE A 291 -16.86 -10.30 2.23
CA ILE A 291 -15.96 -9.65 3.20
C ILE A 291 -14.51 -9.72 2.70
N ASP A 292 -14.08 -10.88 2.20
CA ASP A 292 -12.73 -11.14 1.70
C ASP A 292 -12.58 -10.96 0.18
N SER A 293 -13.50 -10.25 -0.47
CA SER A 293 -13.37 -9.94 -1.89
C SER A 293 -12.06 -9.20 -2.17
N TYR A 294 -11.46 -9.48 -3.34
CA TYR A 294 -10.22 -8.82 -3.75
C TYR A 294 -10.34 -7.30 -3.71
N ARG A 295 -11.41 -6.71 -4.26
CA ARG A 295 -11.63 -5.25 -4.21
C ARG A 295 -11.57 -4.73 -2.77
N ARG A 296 -12.32 -5.34 -1.84
CA ARG A 296 -12.40 -4.85 -0.47
C ARG A 296 -11.06 -4.96 0.25
N MET A 297 -10.40 -6.12 0.14
CA MET A 297 -9.09 -6.36 0.74
C MET A 297 -8.01 -5.43 0.16
N MET A 298 -8.01 -5.25 -1.16
CA MET A 298 -7.06 -4.39 -1.87
C MET A 298 -7.27 -2.90 -1.54
N SER A 299 -8.52 -2.49 -1.30
CA SER A 299 -8.85 -1.08 -1.02
C SER A 299 -8.67 -0.67 0.44
N ALA A 300 -8.38 -1.63 1.33
CA ALA A 300 -8.45 -1.38 2.75
C ALA A 300 -7.28 -0.52 3.26
N PHE A 301 -6.11 -0.71 2.64
CA PHE A 301 -4.92 0.09 2.85
C PHE A 301 -4.02 0.00 1.62
N SER A 302 -2.98 0.82 1.57
CA SER A 302 -2.06 0.88 0.45
C SER A 302 -0.62 1.16 0.91
N ASN A 303 0.33 0.82 0.04
CA ASN A 303 1.70 1.30 0.10
C ASN A 303 1.88 2.38 -0.98
N HIS A 304 2.41 3.53 -0.60
CA HIS A 304 2.73 4.62 -1.50
C HIS A 304 4.23 4.67 -1.72
N LEU A 305 4.67 4.65 -2.98
CA LEU A 305 6.07 4.66 -3.38
C LEU A 305 6.41 5.97 -4.10
N LEU A 306 7.49 6.63 -3.69
CA LEU A 306 8.04 7.80 -4.39
C LEU A 306 9.01 7.32 -5.48
N VAL A 307 8.47 7.22 -6.69
CA VAL A 307 9.17 6.72 -7.87
C VAL A 307 9.79 7.88 -8.63
N LYS A 308 11.05 7.73 -9.02
CA LYS A 308 11.70 8.72 -9.90
C LYS A 308 11.37 8.36 -11.34
N PRO A 309 10.53 9.13 -12.05
CA PRO A 309 10.23 8.84 -13.43
C PRO A 309 11.48 9.05 -14.30
N LYS A 310 11.48 8.41 -15.47
CA LYS A 310 12.44 8.64 -16.55
C LYS A 310 12.27 10.05 -17.12
N ALA A 311 13.23 10.48 -17.94
CA ALA A 311 13.23 11.83 -18.51
C ALA A 311 11.98 12.15 -19.37
N ASP A 312 11.31 11.13 -19.91
CA ASP A 312 10.06 11.25 -20.67
C ASP A 312 8.81 11.15 -19.79
N GLY A 313 8.96 11.10 -18.46
CA GLY A 313 7.87 10.96 -17.49
C GLY A 313 7.41 9.52 -17.28
N THR A 314 7.95 8.54 -18.02
CA THR A 314 7.55 7.14 -17.88
C THR A 314 8.24 6.46 -16.70
N TRP A 315 7.66 5.36 -16.23
CA TRP A 315 8.23 4.49 -15.19
C TRP A 315 7.82 3.03 -15.47
N ASP A 316 8.58 2.06 -14.95
CA ASP A 316 8.27 0.63 -15.03
C ASP A 316 8.59 -0.14 -13.73
N ASP A 317 8.56 -1.47 -13.79
CA ASP A 317 8.80 -2.36 -12.65
C ASP A 317 10.13 -2.11 -11.93
N ARG A 318 11.19 -1.70 -12.64
CA ARG A 318 12.48 -1.45 -12.01
C ARG A 318 12.47 -0.15 -11.22
N ASP A 319 11.76 0.86 -11.69
CA ASP A 319 11.64 2.15 -11.00
C ASP A 319 10.82 1.99 -9.71
N VAL A 320 9.76 1.17 -9.74
CA VAL A 320 8.95 0.80 -8.57
C VAL A 320 9.77 0.02 -7.54
N LYS A 321 10.52 -1.00 -7.98
CA LYS A 321 11.42 -1.80 -7.12
C LYS A 321 12.55 -0.97 -6.52
N ASP A 322 13.09 -0.01 -7.27
CA ASP A 322 14.11 0.92 -6.76
C ASP A 322 13.56 1.81 -5.64
N ALA A 323 12.35 2.36 -5.81
CA ALA A 323 11.69 3.14 -4.77
C ALA A 323 11.47 2.33 -3.50
N LEU A 324 10.96 1.11 -3.64
CA LEU A 324 10.75 0.20 -2.51
C LEU A 324 12.07 -0.13 -1.80
N ARG A 325 13.08 -0.59 -2.54
CA ARG A 325 14.40 -0.95 -1.98
C ARG A 325 15.10 0.23 -1.31
N SER A 326 14.84 1.44 -1.80
CA SER A 326 15.40 2.66 -1.22
C SER A 326 14.64 3.14 0.01
N GLY A 327 13.55 2.49 0.43
CA GLY A 327 12.72 2.94 1.56
C GLY A 327 11.95 4.22 1.31
N ARG A 328 11.75 4.60 0.03
CA ARG A 328 10.97 5.79 -0.37
C ARG A 328 9.48 5.48 -0.35
N ASN A 329 8.96 5.11 0.81
CA ASN A 329 7.59 4.63 0.93
C ASN A 329 6.89 4.95 2.26
N TYR A 330 5.56 4.87 2.25
CA TYR A 330 4.71 4.94 3.43
C TYR A 330 3.44 4.10 3.23
N GLY A 331 2.84 3.65 4.34
CA GLY A 331 1.56 2.94 4.35
C GLY A 331 0.41 3.86 4.73
N VAL A 332 -0.77 3.65 4.16
CA VAL A 332 -2.00 4.39 4.47
C VAL A 332 -3.17 3.44 4.70
N PHE A 333 -3.91 3.58 5.80
CA PHE A 333 -5.18 2.89 6.02
C PHE A 333 -6.32 3.59 5.27
N GLU A 334 -6.42 3.31 3.97
CA GLU A 334 -7.33 3.98 3.01
C GLU A 334 -8.81 3.82 3.36
N PHE A 335 -9.20 2.78 4.10
CA PHE A 335 -10.57 2.63 4.59
C PHE A 335 -11.00 3.77 5.54
N LEU A 336 -10.05 4.50 6.14
CA LEU A 336 -10.31 5.70 6.94
C LEU A 336 -10.44 6.98 6.10
N GLY A 337 -10.11 6.93 4.81
CA GLY A 337 -10.09 8.05 3.89
C GLY A 337 -8.76 8.14 3.13
N TYR A 338 -8.82 8.59 1.87
CA TYR A 338 -7.62 8.78 1.06
C TYR A 338 -6.80 9.98 1.54
N ALA A 339 -5.52 9.75 1.85
CA ALA A 339 -4.59 10.79 2.25
C ALA A 339 -4.19 11.64 1.03
N GLU A 340 -4.22 12.96 1.16
CA GLU A 340 -3.74 13.90 0.14
C GLU A 340 -2.81 14.93 0.77
N GLY A 341 -1.64 15.13 0.15
CA GLY A 341 -0.65 16.12 0.54
C GLY A 341 0.33 15.68 1.64
N PHE A 342 0.40 14.37 1.96
CA PHE A 342 1.42 13.87 2.88
C PHE A 342 2.81 14.03 2.26
N ASP A 343 3.77 14.53 3.03
CA ASP A 343 5.15 14.67 2.58
C ASP A 343 6.13 14.59 3.75
N VAL A 344 7.31 13.99 3.56
CA VAL A 344 8.37 13.87 4.57
C VAL A 344 9.74 13.92 3.92
N HIS A 345 10.59 14.86 4.35
CA HIS A 345 11.95 14.99 3.83
C HIS A 345 12.88 15.71 4.83
N ALA A 346 14.19 15.70 4.57
CA ALA A 346 15.17 16.53 5.25
C ALA A 346 16.06 17.26 4.23
N GLY A 347 15.71 18.51 3.90
CA GLY A 347 16.27 19.18 2.73
C GLY A 347 15.92 18.42 1.44
N ASP A 348 16.92 18.03 0.65
CA ASP A 348 16.75 17.20 -0.56
C ASP A 348 16.77 15.68 -0.29
N VAL A 349 16.87 15.28 0.99
CA VAL A 349 16.88 13.86 1.38
C VAL A 349 15.46 13.37 1.61
N GLU A 350 15.04 12.38 0.80
CA GLU A 350 13.75 11.71 0.93
C GLU A 350 13.74 10.62 2.01
N LEU A 351 12.54 10.08 2.29
CA LEU A 351 12.35 8.83 3.04
C LEU A 351 13.31 7.72 2.59
N GLY A 352 13.83 6.96 3.56
CA GLY A 352 14.86 5.94 3.35
C GLY A 352 16.27 6.49 3.13
N GLY A 353 16.42 7.78 2.85
CA GLY A 353 17.69 8.48 2.73
C GLY A 353 18.37 8.77 4.07
N THR A 354 19.62 9.25 4.00
CA THR A 354 20.42 9.64 5.17
C THR A 354 20.77 11.12 5.12
N ALA A 355 20.33 11.88 6.13
CA ALA A 355 20.69 13.27 6.36
C ALA A 355 21.75 13.39 7.47
N SER A 356 22.37 14.56 7.58
CA SER A 356 23.32 14.86 8.66
C SER A 356 22.61 15.28 9.95
N VAL A 357 23.20 14.99 11.10
CA VAL A 357 22.78 15.62 12.38
C VAL A 357 22.77 17.15 12.22
N GLY A 358 21.69 17.79 12.69
CA GLY A 358 21.42 19.21 12.52
C GLY A 358 20.58 19.54 11.28
N ALA A 359 20.28 18.56 10.42
CA ALA A 359 19.30 18.74 9.34
C ALA A 359 17.88 18.93 9.93
N THR A 360 17.09 19.80 9.30
CA THR A 360 15.67 19.95 9.60
C THR A 360 14.88 18.87 8.87
N ILE A 361 14.21 18.02 9.64
CA ILE A 361 13.18 17.11 9.14
C ILE A 361 11.88 17.92 9.02
N THR A 362 11.30 17.91 7.83
CA THR A 362 10.04 18.57 7.50
C THR A 362 9.01 17.51 7.15
N ALA A 363 7.82 17.61 7.75
CA ALA A 363 6.70 16.75 7.44
C ALA A 363 5.41 17.56 7.26
N THR A 364 4.67 17.30 6.18
CA THR A 364 3.39 17.96 5.90
C THR A 364 2.23 17.05 6.23
N MET A 365 1.30 17.54 7.06
CA MET A 365 0.12 16.79 7.46
C MET A 365 -0.84 16.63 6.27
N PRO A 366 -1.32 15.41 5.99
CA PRO A 366 -2.28 15.19 4.91
C PRO A 366 -3.69 15.60 5.34
N THR A 367 -4.56 15.75 4.34
CA THR A 367 -6.01 15.86 4.53
C THR A 367 -6.75 14.67 3.93
N VAL A 368 -7.98 14.42 4.36
CA VAL A 368 -8.85 13.44 3.68
C VAL A 368 -9.31 14.05 2.35
N ARG A 369 -8.88 13.43 1.26
CA ARG A 369 -9.22 13.86 -0.09
C ARG A 369 -10.73 13.82 -0.32
N GLN A 370 -11.26 14.88 -0.93
CA GLN A 370 -12.69 15.02 -1.24
C GLN A 370 -13.61 14.81 -0.02
N LEU A 371 -13.18 15.25 1.17
CA LEU A 371 -14.02 15.18 2.38
C LEU A 371 -15.35 15.94 2.18
N ASP A 372 -16.47 15.30 2.57
CA ASP A 372 -17.79 15.95 2.55
C ASP A 372 -17.78 17.18 3.47
N PRO A 373 -18.07 18.39 2.99
CA PRO A 373 -18.10 19.58 3.83
C PRO A 373 -19.20 19.54 4.91
N ASN A 374 -20.16 18.61 4.82
CA ASN A 374 -21.28 18.50 5.76
C ASN A 374 -21.01 17.52 6.92
N VAL A 375 -19.92 16.76 6.90
CA VAL A 375 -19.56 15.86 8.01
C VAL A 375 -18.61 16.54 8.98
N THR A 376 -18.51 16.00 10.20
CA THR A 376 -17.48 16.47 11.14
C THR A 376 -16.11 16.01 10.65
N PRO A 377 -15.15 16.92 10.42
CA PRO A 377 -13.83 16.53 9.94
C PRO A 377 -13.10 15.62 10.96
N PRO A 378 -12.20 14.76 10.49
CA PRO A 378 -11.35 14.00 11.39
C PRO A 378 -10.47 14.93 12.25
N ALA A 379 -10.13 14.49 13.45
CA ALA A 379 -9.08 15.14 14.23
C ALA A 379 -7.75 14.41 13.95
N LEU A 380 -6.71 15.17 13.59
CA LEU A 380 -5.41 14.63 13.21
C LEU A 380 -4.32 15.02 14.21
N VAL A 381 -3.37 14.11 14.42
CA VAL A 381 -2.12 14.38 15.12
C VAL A 381 -1.00 13.77 14.28
N MET A 382 -0.01 14.58 13.92
CA MET A 382 1.20 14.11 13.24
C MET A 382 2.34 14.10 14.24
N LYS A 383 3.01 12.96 14.35
CA LYS A 383 4.09 12.70 15.29
C LYS A 383 5.36 12.40 14.53
N LEU A 384 6.47 13.01 14.93
CA LEU A 384 7.80 12.60 14.56
C LEU A 384 8.33 11.67 15.66
N LEU A 385 8.69 10.46 15.26
CA LEU A 385 9.08 9.38 16.13
C LEU A 385 10.52 8.97 15.83
N ARG A 386 11.34 8.78 16.86
CA ARG A 386 12.69 8.23 16.72
C ARG A 386 12.73 6.80 17.25
N ALA A 387 13.35 5.91 16.48
CA ALA A 387 13.51 4.52 16.86
C ALA A 387 14.29 4.36 18.18
N LYS A 388 13.85 3.42 19.01
CA LYS A 388 14.54 2.95 20.22
C LYS A 388 14.37 1.44 20.38
N GLU A 389 15.12 0.86 21.31
CA GLU A 389 14.87 -0.50 21.75
C GLU A 389 13.42 -0.61 22.25
N GLN A 390 12.69 -1.61 21.73
CA GLN A 390 11.27 -1.83 22.02
C GLN A 390 10.36 -0.63 21.66
N GLY A 391 10.57 -0.06 20.47
CA GLY A 391 9.59 0.83 19.85
C GLY A 391 10.12 2.22 19.52
N TRP A 392 9.35 3.24 19.89
CA TRP A 392 9.54 4.59 19.36
C TRP A 392 9.41 5.66 20.46
N ASP A 393 10.27 6.69 20.39
CA ASP A 393 10.15 7.90 21.19
C ASP A 393 9.54 9.02 20.36
N GLU A 394 8.47 9.65 20.84
CA GLU A 394 7.97 10.89 20.26
C GLU A 394 8.95 12.03 20.55
N VAL A 395 9.47 12.66 19.50
CA VAL A 395 10.42 13.77 19.61
C VAL A 395 9.80 15.12 19.22
N ALA A 396 8.70 15.10 18.47
CA ALA A 396 7.89 16.26 18.14
C ALA A 396 6.48 15.82 17.70
N SER A 397 5.49 16.70 17.84
CA SER A 397 4.15 16.50 17.30
C SER A 397 3.45 17.82 17.00
N VAL A 398 2.51 17.78 16.05
CA VAL A 398 1.64 18.89 15.68
C VAL A 398 0.22 18.38 15.40
N THR A 399 -0.78 19.25 15.54
CA THR A 399 -2.19 18.94 15.25
C THR A 399 -2.70 19.57 13.95
N GLU A 400 -1.87 20.39 13.30
CA GLU A 400 -2.17 21.04 12.02
C GLU A 400 -0.88 21.46 11.30
N GLY A 401 -0.97 21.65 9.98
CA GLY A 401 0.09 22.25 9.18
C GLY A 401 1.33 21.37 8.98
N THR A 402 2.50 21.99 9.08
CA THR A 402 3.81 21.36 8.83
C THR A 402 4.57 21.22 10.15
N LEU A 403 5.15 20.05 10.38
CA LEU A 403 6.09 19.79 11.47
C LEU A 403 7.51 20.05 10.96
N GLU A 404 8.25 20.88 11.67
CA GLU A 404 9.68 21.10 11.44
C GLU A 404 10.46 20.72 12.71
N TYR A 405 11.50 19.90 12.55
CA TYR A 405 12.32 19.44 13.66
C TYR A 405 13.80 19.41 13.27
N VAL A 406 14.62 20.19 13.96
CA VAL A 406 16.08 20.12 13.80
C VAL A 406 16.59 18.88 14.52
N SER A 407 17.13 17.93 13.77
CA SER A 407 17.68 16.69 14.32
C SER A 407 18.85 16.97 15.27
N THR A 408 18.72 16.57 16.53
CA THR A 408 19.75 16.81 17.56
C THR A 408 20.59 15.58 17.87
N GLN A 409 20.15 14.40 17.43
CA GLN A 409 20.80 13.12 17.70
C GLN A 409 20.77 12.26 16.42
N PRO A 410 21.76 11.39 16.20
CA PRO A 410 21.69 10.39 15.15
C PRO A 410 20.59 9.37 15.46
N GLY A 411 20.06 8.72 14.43
CA GLY A 411 19.05 7.68 14.57
C GLY A 411 18.14 7.55 13.35
N ALA A 412 17.18 6.63 13.43
CA ALA A 412 16.12 6.48 12.45
C ALA A 412 14.87 7.24 12.93
N TYR A 413 14.30 8.07 12.07
CA TYR A 413 13.14 8.91 12.34
C TYR A 413 12.01 8.56 11.38
N ARG A 414 10.79 8.40 11.87
CA ARG A 414 9.60 8.21 11.03
C ARG A 414 8.51 9.18 11.42
N VAL A 415 7.61 9.44 10.48
CA VAL A 415 6.41 10.22 10.72
C VAL A 415 5.21 9.28 10.80
N GLU A 416 4.35 9.53 11.77
CA GLU A 416 3.07 8.85 11.92
C GLU A 416 1.96 9.88 12.01
N VAL A 417 0.94 9.73 11.17
CA VAL A 417 -0.30 10.53 11.27
C VAL A 417 -1.36 9.64 11.87
N ARG A 418 -1.92 10.11 12.98
CA ARG A 418 -3.00 9.44 13.69
C ARG A 418 -4.28 10.25 13.55
N MET A 419 -5.40 9.54 13.48
CA MET A 419 -6.71 10.08 13.16
C MET A 419 -7.75 9.64 14.21
N VAL A 420 -8.61 10.57 14.62
CA VAL A 420 -9.94 10.26 15.15
C VAL A 420 -10.94 10.44 13.99
N PRO A 421 -11.43 9.36 13.36
CA PRO A 421 -12.17 9.42 12.09
C PRO A 421 -13.65 9.83 12.28
N LYS A 422 -13.88 11.04 12.79
CA LYS A 422 -15.22 11.55 13.11
C LYS A 422 -16.13 11.66 11.89
N HIS A 423 -15.55 11.83 10.70
CA HIS A 423 -16.28 11.89 9.43
C HIS A 423 -16.97 10.56 9.08
N LEU A 424 -16.52 9.46 9.69
CA LEU A 424 -17.09 8.12 9.49
C LEU A 424 -18.18 7.74 10.51
N LEU A 425 -18.53 8.62 11.46
CA LEU A 425 -19.51 8.29 12.51
C LEU A 425 -20.92 7.98 11.97
N GLY A 426 -21.26 8.47 10.78
CA GLY A 426 -22.51 8.13 10.08
C GLY A 426 -22.54 6.70 9.54
N PHE A 427 -21.36 6.10 9.33
CA PHE A 427 -21.15 4.76 8.77
C PHE A 427 -20.74 3.73 9.81
N ALA A 428 -20.65 4.12 11.09
CA ALA A 428 -20.02 3.31 12.13
C ALA A 428 -20.90 2.15 12.67
N GLY A 429 -22.21 2.16 12.40
CA GLY A 429 -23.15 1.25 13.06
C GLY A 429 -23.01 1.31 14.59
N LYS A 430 -22.96 0.14 15.25
CA LYS A 430 -22.68 0.02 16.69
C LYS A 430 -21.21 0.13 17.07
N ARG A 431 -20.28 0.12 16.11
CA ARG A 431 -18.83 0.20 16.35
C ARG A 431 -18.33 1.65 16.52
N ARG A 432 -19.17 2.55 17.02
CA ARG A 432 -18.84 3.99 17.19
C ARG A 432 -17.57 4.22 18.00
N ASP A 433 -17.29 3.36 18.98
CA ASP A 433 -16.10 3.45 19.84
C ASP A 433 -14.78 3.35 19.08
N PHE A 434 -14.74 2.66 17.93
CA PHE A 434 -13.56 2.65 17.08
C PHE A 434 -13.29 4.05 16.50
N PHE A 435 -14.35 4.73 16.06
CA PHE A 435 -14.28 6.01 15.35
C PHE A 435 -14.20 7.24 16.27
N THR A 436 -14.25 7.04 17.59
CA THR A 436 -14.07 8.09 18.60
C THR A 436 -12.69 8.06 19.26
N LYS A 437 -11.83 7.11 18.86
CA LYS A 437 -10.47 6.96 19.38
C LYS A 437 -9.43 7.25 18.31
N GLU A 438 -8.23 7.58 18.76
CA GLU A 438 -7.08 7.77 17.88
C GLU A 438 -6.63 6.44 17.28
N ARG A 439 -6.38 6.43 15.97
CA ARG A 439 -5.93 5.29 15.17
C ARG A 439 -4.77 5.72 14.28
N PRO A 440 -3.80 4.84 14.00
CA PRO A 440 -2.85 5.15 12.93
C PRO A 440 -3.62 5.28 11.60
N TRP A 441 -3.21 6.24 10.79
CA TRP A 441 -3.75 6.45 9.45
C TRP A 441 -2.65 6.41 8.40
N VAL A 442 -1.55 7.13 8.63
CA VAL A 442 -0.36 7.11 7.76
C VAL A 442 0.88 6.74 8.58
N MET A 443 1.70 5.84 8.05
CA MET A 443 2.99 5.46 8.65
C MET A 443 4.10 5.53 7.60
N SER A 444 5.08 6.41 7.78
CA SER A 444 6.21 6.49 6.85
C SER A 444 7.29 5.45 7.15
N SER A 445 8.05 5.07 6.12
CA SER A 445 9.39 4.52 6.32
C SER A 445 10.29 5.53 7.06
N ALA A 446 11.44 5.06 7.54
CA ALA A 446 12.35 5.91 8.28
C ALA A 446 13.23 6.77 7.36
N LEU A 447 13.48 8.01 7.77
CA LEU A 447 14.59 8.85 7.36
C LEU A 447 15.73 8.69 8.38
N TYR A 448 16.95 8.52 7.92
CA TYR A 448 18.11 8.28 8.78
C TYR A 448 18.90 9.56 9.01
N VAL A 449 19.39 9.76 10.22
CA VAL A 449 20.26 10.88 10.60
C VAL A 449 21.57 10.33 11.14
N ARG A 450 22.71 10.79 10.60
CA ARG A 450 24.05 10.34 10.98
C ARG A 450 25.04 11.48 11.19
#